data_AF-A0A8J6NQ28-F1
#
_entry.id   AF-A0A8J6NQ28-F1
#
_cell.length_a   1.000
_cell.length_b   1.000
_cell.length_c   1.000
_cell.angle_alpha   90.00
_cell.angle_beta   90.00
_cell.angle_gamma   90.00
#
_symmetry.space_group_name_H-M   'P 1'
#
loop_
_entity.id
_entity.type
_entity.pdbx_description
1 polymer ?
#
loop_
_entity_poly.entity_id
_entity_poly.type
_entity_poly.pdbx_seq_one_letter_code
_entity_poly.pdbx_strand_id
1 'polypeptide(L)' 'HRFLKVIENDQMIIDLLLAGEERHLKIIQNALEAHGEHGIVRVAEKSDIIWLKRKRNSLQDKADIERLKNEED' A
#
# COMPACT_ATOMS: atom_id res chain seq x y z
N HIS A 1 -12.72 1.65 -2.12
CA HIS A 1 -13.15 3.04 -2.41
C HIS A 1 -11.93 3.90 -2.69
N ARG A 2 -12.01 4.85 -3.63
CA ARG A 2 -10.92 5.78 -3.95
C ARG A 2 -11.34 7.20 -3.59
N PHE A 3 -10.46 7.91 -2.90
CA PHE A 3 -10.64 9.30 -2.49
C PHE A 3 -9.49 10.14 -3.04
N LEU A 4 -9.77 11.41 -3.36
CA LEU A 4 -8.79 12.41 -3.74
C LEU A 4 -8.83 13.52 -2.69
N LYS A 5 -7.71 13.72 -1.98
CA LYS A 5 -7.51 14.85 -1.10
C LYS A 5 -6.70 15.91 -1.84
N VAL A 6 -7.24 17.11 -1.95
CA VAL A 6 -6.56 18.26 -2.56
C VAL A 6 -6.25 19.27 -1.47
N ILE A 7 -4.99 19.69 -1.34
CA ILE A 7 -4.55 20.75 -0.42
C ILE A 7 -3.78 21.77 -1.26
N GLU A 8 -4.35 22.97 -1.43
CA GLU A 8 -3.79 24.00 -2.32
C GLU A 8 -3.45 23.44 -3.72
N ASN A 9 -2.16 23.27 -4.04
CA ASN A 9 -1.68 22.72 -5.31
C ASN A 9 -1.28 21.23 -5.24
N ASP A 10 -1.38 20.60 -4.06
CA ASP A 10 -1.02 19.20 -3.85
C ASP A 10 -2.24 18.28 -3.94
N GLN A 11 -2.02 17.12 -4.55
CA GLN A 11 -3.04 16.08 -4.71
C GLN A 11 -2.55 14.76 -4.12
N MET A 12 -3.39 14.15 -3.27
CA MET A 12 -3.14 12.84 -2.67
C MET A 12 -4.30 11.90 -2.98
N ILE A 13 -3.98 10.76 -3.59
CA ILE A 13 -4.94 9.69 -3.83
C ILE A 13 -4.89 8.70 -2.67
N ILE A 14 -6.05 8.42 -2.08
CA ILE A 14 -6.20 7.46 -0.98
C ILE A 14 -7.12 6.34 -1.45
N ASP A 15 -6.58 5.13 -1.54
CA ASP A 15 -7.35 3.92 -1.82
C ASP A 15 -7.68 3.21 -0.49
N LEU A 16 -8.97 3.15 -0.15
CA LEU A 16 -9.49 2.34 0.96
C LEU A 16 -9.90 0.96 0.45
N LEU A 17 -9.20 -0.06 0.93
CA LEU A 17 -9.52 -1.46 0.67
C LEU A 17 -10.30 -2.02 1.86
N LEU A 18 -11.49 -2.56 1.60
CA LEU A 18 -12.22 -3.32 2.60
C LEU A 18 -11.68 -4.75 2.62
N ALA A 19 -11.08 -5.15 3.73
CA ALA A 19 -10.58 -6.50 3.93
C ALA A 19 -11.75 -7.50 3.88
N GLY A 20 -11.74 -8.40 2.89
CA GLY A 20 -12.81 -9.40 2.69
C GLY A 20 -12.32 -10.86 2.69
N GLU A 21 -11.02 -11.09 2.92
CA GLU A 21 -10.39 -12.41 2.85
C GLU A 21 -9.35 -12.55 3.97
N GLU A 22 -9.11 -13.77 4.45
CA GLU A 22 -8.10 -14.05 5.49
C GLU A 22 -6.71 -13.49 5.15
N ARG A 23 -6.35 -13.44 3.86
CA ARG A 23 -5.06 -12.88 3.45
C ARG A 23 -4.93 -11.41 3.86
N HIS A 24 -6.01 -10.64 3.80
CA HIS A 24 -6.00 -9.25 4.24
C HIS A 24 -5.72 -9.12 5.75
N LEU A 25 -6.27 -10.02 6.57
CA LEU A 25 -6.00 -10.03 8.01
C LEU A 25 -4.54 -10.36 8.30
N LYS A 26 -3.96 -11.33 7.56
CA LYS A 26 -2.53 -11.67 7.67
C LYS A 26 -1.63 -10.49 7.31
N ILE A 27 -1.96 -9.74 6.24
CA ILE A 27 -1.22 -8.53 5.86
C ILE A 27 -1.25 -7.49 6.99
N ILE A 28 -2.41 -7.28 7.62
CA ILE A 28 -2.55 -6.34 8.74
C ILE A 28 -1.73 -6.80 9.96
N GLN A 29 -1.72 -8.10 10.26
CA GLN A 29 -0.98 -8.68 11.37
C GLN A 29 0.54 -8.62 11.17
N ASN A 30 1.00 -8.82 9.93
CA ASN A 30 2.42 -8.82 9.57
C ASN A 30 2.97 -7.42 9.31
N ALA A 31 2.13 -6.38 9.34
CA ALA A 31 2.58 -5.03 9.04
C ALA A 31 3.64 -4.55 10.04
N LEU A 32 4.74 -4.02 9.50
CA LEU A 32 5.87 -3.51 10.25
C LEU A 32 5.53 -2.15 10.85
N GLU A 33 5.96 -1.91 12.09
CA GLU A 33 5.82 -0.61 12.73
C GLU A 33 6.96 0.32 12.31
N ALA A 34 6.60 1.42 11.65
CA ALA A 34 7.49 2.51 11.32
C ALA A 34 7.22 3.68 12.26
N HIS A 35 8.24 4.08 13.01
CA HIS A 35 8.14 5.17 13.98
C HIS A 35 8.60 6.47 13.33
N GLY A 36 7.78 7.51 13.39
CA GLY A 36 8.12 8.86 12.95
C GLY A 36 7.79 9.90 14.02
N GLU A 37 8.16 11.15 13.76
CA GLU A 37 7.92 12.28 14.68
C GLU A 37 6.44 12.47 15.04
N HIS A 38 5.54 12.04 14.16
CA HIS A 38 4.09 12.17 14.32
C HIS A 38 3.39 10.90 14.79
N GLY A 39 4.14 9.85 15.18
CA GLY A 39 3.60 8.61 15.74
C GLY A 39 4.01 7.35 14.97
N ILE A 40 3.26 6.27 15.23
CA ILE A 40 3.52 4.94 14.67
C ILE A 40 2.64 4.75 13.43
N VAL A 41 3.25 4.35 12.32
CA VAL A 41 2.57 3.94 11.10
C VAL A 41 2.84 2.47 10.87
N ARG A 42 1.81 1.71 10.47
CA ARG A 42 1.97 0.30 10.08
C ARG A 42 2.11 0.19 8.57
N VAL A 43 3.19 -0.44 8.13
CA VAL A 43 3.57 -0.60 6.73
C VAL A 43 3.56 -2.08 6.37
N ALA A 44 2.81 -2.46 5.35
CA ALA A 44 2.80 -3.84 4.88
C ALA A 44 4.17 -4.24 4.30
N GLU A 45 4.52 -5.52 4.41
CA GLU A 45 5.71 -6.03 3.76
C GLU A 45 5.66 -5.85 2.24
N LYS A 46 6.82 -5.72 1.61
CA LYS A 46 6.97 -5.60 0.15
C LYS A 46 6.24 -6.71 -0.62
N SER A 47 6.33 -7.95 -0.13
CA SER A 47 5.66 -9.11 -0.72
C SER A 47 4.13 -8.97 -0.71
N ASP A 48 3.59 -8.42 0.37
CA ASP A 48 2.16 -8.16 0.57
C ASP A 48 1.66 -6.99 -0.30
N ILE A 49 2.47 -5.93 -0.43
CA ILE A 49 2.17 -4.82 -1.33
C ILE A 49 2.08 -5.31 -2.78
N ILE A 50 3.02 -6.16 -3.21
CA ILE A 50 2.99 -6.78 -4.55
C ILE A 50 1.72 -7.62 -4.73
N TRP A 51 1.32 -8.41 -3.72
CA TRP A 51 0.10 -9.21 -3.78
C TRP A 51 -1.15 -8.34 -3.96
N LEU A 52 -1.28 -7.25 -3.18
CA LEU A 52 -2.39 -6.30 -3.28
C LEU A 52 -2.45 -5.64 -4.67
N LYS A 53 -1.30 -5.17 -5.18
CA LYS A 53 -1.21 -4.53 -6.50
C LYS A 53 -1.57 -5.49 -7.64
N ARG A 54 -1.18 -6.76 -7.55
CA ARG A 54 -1.54 -7.80 -8.54
C ARG A 54 -3.05 -8.03 -8.63
N LYS A 55 -3.78 -7.94 -7.51
CA LYS A 55 -5.24 -8.09 -7.50
C LYS A 55 -5.96 -6.95 -8.22
N ARG A 56 -5.41 -5.73 -8.19
CA ARG A 56 -5.97 -4.55 -8.88
C ARG A 56 -5.54 -4.46 -10.34
N ASN A 57 -4.30 -4.86 -10.66
CA ASN A 57 -3.77 -5.06 -12.01
C ASN A 57 -3.90 -3.83 -12.96
N SER A 58 -3.80 -2.61 -12.43
CA SER A 58 -3.76 -1.39 -13.26
C SER A 58 -2.39 -1.19 -13.93
N LEU A 59 -2.29 -0.26 -14.89
CA LEU A 59 -1.00 0.09 -15.51
C LEU A 59 0.01 0.63 -14.48
N GLN A 60 -0.47 1.44 -13.53
CA GLN A 60 0.35 1.94 -12.43
C GLN A 60 0.83 0.79 -11.53
N ASP A 61 -0.04 -0.17 -11.20
CA ASP A 61 0.34 -1.33 -10.39
C ASP A 61 1.46 -2.14 -11.04
N LYS A 62 1.41 -2.33 -12.37
CA LYS A 62 2.46 -3.04 -13.09
C LYS A 62 3.80 -2.31 -12.98
N ALA A 63 3.82 -1.00 -13.18
CA ALA A 63 5.03 -0.20 -13.04
C ALA A 63 5.58 -0.24 -11.60
N ASP A 64 4.71 -0.09 -10.60
CA ASP A 64 5.09 -0.13 -9.19
C ASP A 64 5.62 -1.52 -8.78
N ILE A 65 5.02 -2.61 -9.26
CA ILE A 65 5.48 -3.98 -9.00
C ILE A 65 6.88 -4.19 -9.57
N GLU A 66 7.14 -3.75 -10.80
CA GLU A 66 8.46 -3.87 -11.41
C GLU A 66 9.51 -3.05 -10.67
N ARG A 67 9.15 -1.84 -10.22
CA ARG A 67 10.04 -1.06 -9.36
C ARG A 67 10.35 -1.79 -8.05
N LEU A 68 9.33 -2.25 -7.34
CA LEU A 68 9.50 -2.94 -6.06
C LEU A 68 10.37 -4.19 -6.21
N LYS A 69 10.18 -5.01 -7.25
CA LYS A 69 11.02 -6.21 -7.47
C LYS A 69 12.50 -5.90 -7.67
N ASN A 70 12.83 -4.71 -8.17
CA ASN A 70 14.20 -4.30 -8.46
C ASN A 70 14.86 -3.50 -7.33
N GLU A 71 14.10 -3.10 -6.30
CA GLU A 71 14.67 -2.52 -5.08
C GLU A 71 15.30 -3.65 -4.25
N GLU A 72 16.52 -3.45 -3.74
CA GLU A 72 17.11 -4.34 -2.73
C GLU A 72 16.39 -4.14 -1.38
N ASP A 73 16.34 -5.19 -0.56
CA ASP A 73 15.63 -5.19 0.74
C ASP A 73 16.44 -4.49 1.85
#